data_AF-A0A953QDD0-F1
#
_entry.id   AF-A0A953QDD0-F1
#
_cell.length_a   1.000
_cell.length_b   1.000
_cell.length_c   1.000
_cell.angle_alpha   90.00
_cell.angle_beta   90.00
_cell.angle_gamma   90.00
#
_symmetry.space_group_name_H-M   'P 1'
#
loop_
_entity.id
_entity.type
_entity.pdbx_description
1 polymer ?
#
loop_
_entity_poly.entity_id
_entity_poly.type
_entity_poly.pdbx_seq_one_letter_code
_entity_poly.pdbx_strand_id
1 'polypeptide(L)'
;MCFIASEFYKKEPDAFVQRIPPAEKKGLAAAMSETFWEHAETSYIRLASHWDRVGQFLDFVFFNIRQYERDGFPAVMERISSNYVRLFDELGGSLFWTAIRSYQKSEKPDGFQWLVRRRNLLVHSLHLEAVQNKEGKENPIFTSAYNHLEQSAHQKLKPGTPETELSFLHSHLSAAARLFPSVVELCEHCAASRIKTYRG
;
A
#
# COMPACT_ATOMS: atom_id res chain seq x y z
N MET A 1 33.89 -12.12 3.49
CA MET A 1 34.29 -12.97 2.35
C MET A 1 33.08 -13.82 2.00
N CYS A 2 32.33 -13.48 0.95
CA CYS A 2 31.13 -14.21 0.56
C CYS A 2 31.51 -15.40 -0.33
N PHE A 3 31.52 -16.59 0.23
CA PHE A 3 31.54 -17.83 -0.55
C PHE A 3 30.09 -18.15 -0.90
N ILE A 4 29.62 -17.72 -2.06
CA ILE A 4 28.36 -18.22 -2.60
C ILE A 4 28.75 -19.02 -3.85
N ALA A 5 28.33 -20.30 -3.90
CA ALA A 5 28.60 -21.29 -4.96
C ALA A 5 29.93 -22.07 -4.93
N SER A 6 30.60 -22.22 -3.78
CA SER A 6 31.73 -23.17 -3.69
C SER A 6 31.26 -24.60 -3.37
N GLU A 7 31.90 -25.62 -3.94
CA GLU A 7 31.69 -27.06 -3.64
C GLU A 7 31.84 -27.40 -2.15
N PHE A 8 32.41 -26.49 -1.36
CA PHE A 8 32.52 -26.57 0.11
C PHE A 8 31.17 -26.83 0.79
N TYR A 9 30.08 -26.19 0.33
CA TYR A 9 28.75 -26.36 0.92
C TYR A 9 28.19 -27.78 0.79
N LYS A 10 28.64 -28.53 -0.22
CA LYS A 10 28.22 -29.93 -0.40
C LYS A 10 29.00 -30.88 0.51
N LYS A 11 30.23 -30.50 0.90
CA LYS A 11 31.12 -31.33 1.71
C LYS A 11 30.94 -31.11 3.21
N GLU A 12 30.65 -29.88 3.62
CA GLU A 12 30.55 -29.49 5.04
C GLU A 12 29.31 -28.60 5.27
N PRO A 13 28.08 -29.16 5.20
CA PRO A 13 26.84 -28.38 5.34
C PRO A 13 26.69 -27.75 6.73
N ASP A 14 27.34 -28.33 7.74
CA ASP A 14 27.22 -27.90 9.14
C ASP A 14 28.26 -26.85 9.55
N ALA A 15 29.26 -26.56 8.71
CA ALA A 15 30.38 -25.67 9.05
C ALA A 15 29.95 -24.21 9.34
N PHE A 16 28.79 -23.81 8.85
CA PHE A 16 28.20 -22.48 9.08
C PHE A 16 26.86 -22.54 9.82
N VAL A 17 26.45 -23.69 10.36
CA VAL A 17 25.31 -23.77 11.27
C VAL A 17 25.76 -23.20 12.60
N GLN A 18 25.81 -21.88 12.67
CA GLN A 18 26.05 -21.14 13.90
C GLN A 18 24.89 -21.48 14.83
N ARG A 19 25.14 -22.32 15.84
CA ARG A 19 24.14 -22.70 16.84
C ARG A 19 23.88 -21.48 17.72
N ILE A 20 22.93 -20.63 17.30
CA ILE A 20 22.46 -19.50 18.09
C ILE A 20 21.87 -20.06 19.40
N PRO A 21 22.36 -19.63 20.58
CA PRO A 21 21.81 -20.04 21.87
C PRO A 21 20.28 -19.79 21.93
N PRO A 22 19.48 -20.63 22.62
CA PRO A 22 18.03 -20.48 22.67
C PRO A 22 17.55 -19.10 23.14
N ALA A 23 18.29 -18.45 24.04
CA ALA A 23 18.00 -17.10 24.53
C ALA A 23 18.20 -16.03 23.45
N GLU A 24 19.29 -16.11 22.68
CA GLU A 24 19.58 -15.23 21.55
C GLU A 24 18.60 -15.45 20.39
N LYS A 25 18.15 -16.68 20.17
CA LYS A 25 17.16 -17.02 19.15
C LYS A 25 15.82 -16.32 19.40
N LYS A 26 15.40 -16.19 20.67
CA LYS A 26 14.17 -15.48 21.04
C LYS A 26 14.30 -13.97 20.83
N GLY A 27 15.44 -13.38 21.24
CA GLY A 27 15.72 -11.96 21.03
C GLY A 27 15.81 -11.60 19.55
N LEU A 28 16.49 -12.42 18.75
CA LEU A 28 16.58 -12.26 17.31
C LEU A 28 15.21 -12.38 16.62
N ALA A 29 14.40 -13.38 16.99
CA ALA A 29 13.06 -13.54 16.43
C ALA A 29 12.15 -12.33 16.73
N ALA A 30 12.23 -11.76 17.93
CA ALA A 30 11.49 -10.55 18.30
C ALA A 30 11.96 -9.34 17.46
N ALA A 31 13.27 -9.10 17.38
CA ALA A 31 13.83 -8.00 16.59
C ALA A 31 13.53 -8.11 15.09
N MET A 32 13.59 -9.32 14.52
CA MET A 32 13.22 -9.56 13.12
C MET A 32 11.72 -9.32 12.88
N SER A 33 10.87 -9.70 13.83
CA SER A 33 9.43 -9.43 13.75
C SER A 33 9.13 -7.94 13.78
N GLU A 34 9.76 -7.18 14.67
CA GLU A 34 9.61 -5.72 14.74
C GLU A 34 10.07 -5.06 13.44
N THR A 35 11.27 -5.41 12.97
CA THR A 35 11.83 -4.91 11.70
C THR A 35 10.92 -5.21 10.51
N PHE A 36 10.31 -6.40 10.48
CA PHE A 36 9.34 -6.75 9.44
C PHE A 36 8.16 -5.79 9.42
N TRP A 37 7.58 -5.48 10.59
CA TRP A 37 6.39 -4.62 10.68
C TRP A 37 6.69 -3.17 10.29
N GLU A 38 7.86 -2.64 10.66
CA GLU A 38 8.32 -1.31 10.21
C GLU A 38 8.48 -1.25 8.69
N HIS A 39 9.05 -2.29 8.08
CA HIS A 39 9.20 -2.39 6.63
C HIS A 39 7.86 -2.58 5.91
N ALA A 40 6.94 -3.37 6.49
CA ALA A 40 5.60 -3.54 5.97
C ALA A 40 4.85 -2.20 5.96
N GLU A 41 4.86 -1.46 7.08
CA GLU A 41 4.25 -0.12 7.18
C GLU A 41 4.81 0.80 6.09
N THR A 42 6.14 0.92 6.01
CA THR A 42 6.81 1.75 5.00
C THR A 42 6.39 1.36 3.58
N SER A 43 6.25 0.07 3.31
CA SER A 43 5.84 -0.44 1.99
C SER A 43 4.40 -0.07 1.66
N TYR A 44 3.47 -0.20 2.61
CA TYR A 44 2.07 0.22 2.42
C TYR A 44 1.93 1.73 2.22
N ILE A 45 2.70 2.55 2.95
CA ILE A 45 2.75 4.00 2.74
C ILE A 45 3.21 4.31 1.33
N ARG A 46 4.30 3.68 0.86
CA ARG A 46 4.83 3.88 -0.49
C ARG A 46 3.86 3.44 -1.58
N LEU A 47 3.19 2.29 -1.41
CA LEU A 47 2.18 1.80 -2.34
C LEU A 47 0.99 2.75 -2.44
N ALA A 48 0.48 3.27 -1.31
CA ALA A 48 -0.60 4.25 -1.34
C ALA A 48 -0.14 5.57 -1.97
N SER A 49 1.07 6.03 -1.63
CA SER A 49 1.64 7.27 -2.20
C SER A 49 1.88 7.17 -3.70
N HIS A 50 2.22 5.99 -4.24
CA HIS A 50 2.28 5.76 -5.69
C HIS A 50 0.96 6.15 -6.37
N TRP A 51 -0.17 5.70 -5.81
CA TRP A 51 -1.48 6.06 -6.33
C TRP A 51 -1.83 7.54 -6.14
N ASP A 52 -1.41 8.18 -5.04
CA ASP A 52 -1.54 9.64 -4.89
C ASP A 52 -0.78 10.39 -5.99
N ARG A 53 0.40 9.90 -6.40
CA ARG A 53 1.16 10.47 -7.52
C ARG A 53 0.48 10.25 -8.87
N VAL A 54 -0.09 9.07 -9.09
CA VAL A 54 -0.95 8.81 -10.24
C VAL A 54 -2.13 9.79 -10.24
N GLY A 55 -2.76 10.00 -9.10
CA GLY A 55 -3.86 10.94 -8.93
C GLY A 55 -3.47 12.37 -9.28
N GLN A 56 -2.35 12.85 -8.74
CA GLN A 56 -1.79 14.18 -9.05
C GLN A 56 -1.50 14.32 -10.56
N PHE A 57 -0.94 13.29 -11.18
CA PHE A 57 -0.64 13.31 -12.61
C PHE A 57 -1.93 13.37 -13.45
N LEU A 58 -2.95 12.59 -13.09
CA LEU A 58 -4.26 12.65 -13.73
C LEU A 58 -4.91 14.03 -13.56
N ASP A 59 -4.79 14.64 -12.39
CA ASP A 59 -5.34 15.97 -12.13
C ASP A 59 -4.69 17.04 -13.00
N PHE A 60 -3.38 16.92 -13.22
CA PHE A 60 -2.66 17.75 -14.17
C PHE A 60 -3.11 17.50 -15.61
N VAL A 61 -3.18 16.23 -16.04
CA VAL A 61 -3.53 15.88 -17.43
C VAL A 61 -4.94 16.34 -17.76
N PHE A 62 -5.94 16.04 -16.91
CA PHE A 62 -7.35 16.31 -17.21
C PHE A 62 -7.79 17.73 -16.86
N PHE A 63 -7.24 18.33 -15.80
CA PHE A 63 -7.73 19.59 -15.25
C PHE A 63 -6.67 20.68 -15.09
N ASN A 64 -5.40 20.41 -15.46
CA ASN A 64 -4.26 21.31 -15.28
C ASN A 64 -4.05 21.74 -13.81
N ILE A 65 -4.43 20.88 -12.86
CA ILE A 65 -4.23 21.10 -11.42
C ILE A 65 -2.87 20.50 -11.04
N ARG A 66 -2.01 21.27 -10.36
CA ARG A 66 -0.65 20.86 -9.99
C ARG A 66 -0.49 20.51 -8.50
N GLN A 67 -1.51 20.77 -7.70
CA GLN A 67 -1.46 20.58 -6.26
C GLN A 67 -1.39 19.07 -5.93
N TYR A 68 -0.50 18.72 -5.01
CA TYR A 68 -0.47 17.37 -4.44
C TYR A 68 -1.53 17.26 -3.34
N GLU A 69 -2.33 16.21 -3.39
CA GLU A 69 -3.33 15.88 -2.38
C GLU A 69 -3.08 14.45 -1.89
N ARG A 70 -2.94 14.28 -0.57
CA ARG A 70 -2.86 12.95 0.04
C ARG A 70 -4.22 12.28 -0.07
N ASP A 71 -4.25 11.00 -0.44
CA ASP A 71 -5.48 10.26 -0.73
C ASP A 71 -6.31 10.89 -1.87
N GLY A 72 -5.66 11.62 -2.78
CA GLY A 72 -6.32 12.34 -3.89
C GLY A 72 -6.76 11.45 -5.06
N PHE A 73 -6.24 10.22 -5.15
CA PHE A 73 -6.52 9.31 -6.26
C PHE A 73 -8.02 9.02 -6.47
N PRO A 74 -8.82 8.66 -5.45
CA PRO A 74 -10.26 8.51 -5.60
C PRO A 74 -10.96 9.79 -6.08
N ALA A 75 -10.56 10.94 -5.55
CA ALA A 75 -11.20 12.23 -5.84
C ALA A 75 -11.05 12.61 -7.32
N VAL A 76 -9.85 12.47 -7.88
CA VAL A 76 -9.64 12.73 -9.32
C VAL A 76 -10.36 11.70 -10.19
N MET A 77 -10.41 10.43 -9.80
CA MET A 77 -11.14 9.40 -10.54
C MET A 77 -12.64 9.70 -10.60
N GLU A 78 -13.25 10.16 -9.51
CA GLU A 78 -14.64 10.64 -9.53
C GLU A 78 -14.80 11.89 -10.39
N ARG A 79 -13.88 12.84 -10.31
CA ARG A 79 -13.90 14.06 -11.14
C ARG A 79 -13.84 13.74 -12.64
N ILE A 80 -12.98 12.82 -13.05
CA ILE A 80 -12.91 12.30 -14.44
C ILE A 80 -14.22 11.62 -14.81
N SER A 81 -14.76 10.78 -13.93
CA SER A 81 -16.04 10.08 -14.16
C SER A 81 -17.21 11.05 -14.34
N SER A 82 -17.27 12.13 -13.57
CA SER A 82 -18.38 13.08 -13.59
C SER A 82 -18.27 14.12 -14.70
N ASN A 83 -17.06 14.52 -15.10
CA ASN A 83 -16.86 15.63 -16.05
C ASN A 83 -16.40 15.16 -17.42
N TYR A 84 -15.59 14.11 -17.50
CA TYR A 84 -14.94 13.69 -18.74
C TYR A 84 -15.62 12.50 -19.38
N VAL A 85 -15.89 11.43 -18.62
CA VAL A 85 -16.56 10.23 -19.15
C VAL A 85 -17.95 10.56 -19.71
N ARG A 86 -18.66 11.51 -19.10
CA ARG A 86 -19.97 11.98 -19.60
C ARG A 86 -19.91 12.69 -20.95
N LEU A 87 -18.74 13.21 -21.34
CA LEU A 87 -18.53 13.87 -22.63
C LEU A 87 -18.00 12.92 -23.69
N PHE A 88 -17.35 11.83 -23.25
CA PHE A 88 -16.72 10.82 -24.10
C PHE A 88 -17.18 9.44 -23.64
N ASP A 89 -18.42 9.06 -23.97
CA ASP A 89 -19.05 7.82 -23.51
C ASP A 89 -18.24 6.56 -23.87
N GLU A 90 -17.49 6.61 -24.97
CA GLU A 90 -16.54 5.58 -25.42
C GLU A 90 -15.48 5.24 -24.35
N LEU A 91 -15.10 6.22 -23.54
CA LEU A 91 -14.18 6.02 -22.42
C LEU A 91 -14.81 5.13 -21.34
N GLY A 92 -16.11 5.29 -21.08
CA GLY A 92 -16.84 4.56 -20.05
C GLY A 92 -16.83 3.04 -20.27
N GLY A 93 -16.83 2.61 -21.53
CA GLY A 93 -16.74 1.20 -21.93
C GLY A 93 -15.33 0.68 -22.18
N SER A 94 -14.32 1.54 -22.13
CA SER A 94 -12.93 1.14 -22.43
C SER A 94 -12.34 0.21 -21.37
N LEU A 95 -11.48 -0.72 -21.80
CA LEU A 95 -10.83 -1.68 -20.89
C LEU A 95 -9.92 -0.98 -19.87
N PHE A 96 -9.19 0.06 -20.29
CA PHE A 96 -8.29 0.77 -19.40
C PHE A 96 -9.03 1.56 -18.32
N TRP A 97 -10.13 2.24 -18.66
CA TRP A 97 -10.95 2.96 -17.66
C TRP A 97 -11.60 1.99 -16.67
N THR A 98 -12.22 0.92 -17.18
CA THR A 98 -12.91 -0.06 -16.34
C THR A 98 -11.94 -0.80 -15.41
N ALA A 99 -10.74 -1.13 -15.87
CA ALA A 99 -9.70 -1.74 -15.04
C ALA A 99 -9.28 -0.84 -13.86
N ILE A 100 -9.00 0.44 -14.12
CA ILE A 100 -8.61 1.39 -13.07
C ILE A 100 -9.77 1.63 -12.09
N ARG A 101 -11.00 1.81 -12.60
CA ARG A 101 -12.19 2.02 -11.75
C ARG A 101 -12.51 0.81 -10.88
N SER A 102 -12.37 -0.40 -11.44
CA SER A 102 -12.57 -1.64 -10.70
C SER A 102 -11.59 -1.73 -9.52
N TYR A 103 -10.30 -1.45 -9.77
CA TYR A 103 -9.29 -1.42 -8.70
C TYR A 103 -9.56 -0.33 -7.66
N GLN A 104 -9.89 0.89 -8.09
CA GLN A 104 -10.13 2.05 -7.22
C GLN A 104 -11.31 1.82 -6.26
N LYS A 105 -12.36 1.12 -6.70
CA LYS A 105 -13.56 0.80 -5.88
C LYS A 105 -13.45 -0.53 -5.13
N SER A 106 -12.46 -1.36 -5.45
CA SER A 106 -12.35 -2.69 -4.85
C SER A 106 -11.96 -2.62 -3.37
N GLU A 107 -12.76 -3.30 -2.55
CA GLU A 107 -12.51 -3.54 -1.13
C GLU A 107 -11.77 -4.86 -0.86
N LYS A 108 -11.49 -5.65 -1.90
CA LYS A 108 -10.73 -6.91 -1.80
C LYS A 108 -9.27 -6.63 -1.41
N PRO A 109 -8.53 -7.64 -0.89
CA PRO A 109 -7.14 -7.47 -0.48
C PRO A 109 -6.18 -6.97 -1.57
N ASP A 110 -6.55 -7.07 -2.85
CA ASP A 110 -5.81 -6.56 -3.99
C ASP A 110 -6.36 -5.23 -4.52
N GLY A 111 -7.31 -4.59 -3.80
CA GLY A 111 -8.01 -3.38 -4.19
C GLY A 111 -7.56 -2.11 -3.44
N PHE A 112 -7.80 -0.94 -4.03
CA PHE A 112 -7.33 0.33 -3.49
C PHE A 112 -7.96 0.69 -2.12
N GLN A 113 -9.27 0.45 -1.95
CA GLN A 113 -9.95 0.77 -0.68
C GLN A 113 -9.40 -0.09 0.47
N TRP A 114 -9.01 -1.32 0.16
CA TRP A 114 -8.33 -2.17 1.14
C TRP A 114 -6.94 -1.64 1.46
N LEU A 115 -6.14 -1.26 0.46
CA LEU A 115 -4.80 -0.70 0.64
C LEU A 115 -4.79 0.51 1.58
N VAL A 116 -5.68 1.47 1.35
CA VAL A 116 -5.78 2.70 2.16
C VAL A 116 -6.18 2.38 3.59
N ARG A 117 -7.17 1.49 3.79
CA ARG A 117 -7.58 1.04 5.13
C ARG A 117 -6.44 0.32 5.84
N ARG A 118 -5.71 -0.55 5.14
CA ARG A 118 -4.59 -1.32 5.70
C ARG A 118 -3.42 -0.43 6.09
N ARG A 119 -3.05 0.53 5.24
CA ARG A 119 -2.05 1.55 5.58
C ARG A 119 -2.44 2.31 6.85
N ASN A 120 -3.68 2.80 6.93
CA ASN A 120 -4.12 3.56 8.10
C ASN A 120 -4.07 2.70 9.37
N LEU A 121 -4.52 1.45 9.29
CA LEU A 121 -4.46 0.49 10.38
C LEU A 121 -3.02 0.31 10.90
N LEU A 122 -2.06 0.05 10.00
CA LEU A 122 -0.66 -0.21 10.40
C LEU A 122 0.03 1.02 10.96
N VAL A 123 -0.21 2.18 10.36
CA VAL A 123 0.29 3.46 10.88
C VAL A 123 -0.25 3.69 12.29
N HIS A 124 -1.55 3.52 12.50
CA HIS A 124 -2.15 3.74 13.82
C HIS A 124 -1.72 2.70 14.86
N SER A 125 -1.57 1.42 14.50
CA SER A 125 -1.16 0.38 15.46
C SER A 125 0.27 0.59 15.97
N LEU A 126 1.22 0.91 15.09
CA LEU A 126 2.62 1.12 15.49
C LEU A 126 2.80 2.39 16.32
N HIS A 127 2.03 3.45 16.04
CA HIS A 127 2.05 4.66 16.86
C HIS A 127 1.50 4.41 18.27
N LEU A 128 0.50 3.55 18.43
CA LEU A 128 -0.04 3.19 19.74
C LEU A 128 0.96 2.36 20.56
N GLU A 129 1.62 1.37 19.95
CA GLU A 129 2.68 0.59 20.62
C GLU A 129 3.87 1.47 21.02
N ALA A 130 4.29 2.40 20.16
CA ALA A 130 5.38 3.33 20.46
C ALA A 130 5.05 4.29 21.62
N VAL A 131 3.79 4.70 21.77
CA VAL A 131 3.34 5.55 22.88
C VAL A 131 3.26 4.76 24.20
N GLN A 132 2.72 3.54 24.16
CA GLN A 132 2.64 2.67 25.34
C GLN A 132 4.03 2.25 25.86
N ASN A 133 4.99 2.00 24.96
CA ASN A 133 6.34 1.56 25.31
C ASN A 133 7.26 2.70 25.78
N LYS A 134 7.01 3.96 25.40
CA LYS A 134 7.89 5.09 25.75
C LYS A 134 7.70 5.63 27.16
N GLU A 135 6.54 5.44 27.79
CA GLU A 135 6.27 6.07 29.09
C GLU A 135 6.55 5.18 30.31
N GLY A 136 6.72 3.86 30.15
CA GLY A 136 6.95 2.93 31.29
C GLY A 136 5.89 3.02 32.42
N LYS A 137 4.79 3.74 32.16
CA LYS A 137 3.67 4.01 33.04
C LYS A 137 2.45 3.97 32.15
N GLU A 138 1.59 2.99 32.36
CA GLU A 138 0.23 2.99 31.83
C GLU A 138 -0.41 4.33 32.21
N ASN A 139 -0.70 5.16 31.21
CA ASN A 139 -1.24 6.49 31.43
C ASN A 139 -2.74 6.33 31.77
N PRO A 140 -3.18 6.51 33.03
CA PRO A 140 -4.47 5.99 33.52
C PRO A 140 -5.70 6.73 32.96
N ILE A 141 -5.47 7.87 32.30
CA ILE A 141 -6.52 8.64 31.59
C ILE A 141 -6.85 7.98 30.24
N PHE A 142 -5.92 7.23 29.64
CA PHE A 142 -6.14 6.54 28.38
C PHE A 142 -6.75 5.14 28.56
N THR A 143 -6.49 4.46 29.68
CA THR A 143 -7.05 3.12 29.96
C THR A 143 -8.56 3.13 30.21
N SER A 144 -9.16 4.20 30.75
CA SER A 144 -10.60 4.20 31.07
C SER A 144 -11.52 4.56 29.90
N ALA A 145 -11.07 5.40 28.96
CA ALA A 145 -11.87 5.83 27.81
C ALA A 145 -11.79 4.89 26.59
N TYR A 146 -10.77 4.02 26.53
CA TYR A 146 -10.46 3.21 25.35
C TYR A 146 -10.60 1.70 25.52
N ASN A 147 -10.81 1.16 26.73
CA ASN A 147 -10.90 -0.28 26.99
C ASN A 147 -11.94 -1.04 26.13
N HIS A 148 -13.06 -0.40 25.74
CA HIS A 148 -14.07 -1.02 24.87
C HIS A 148 -13.80 -0.85 23.37
N LEU A 149 -13.11 0.22 22.99
CA LEU A 149 -12.67 0.47 21.61
C LEU A 149 -11.44 -0.38 21.26
N GLU A 150 -10.54 -0.62 22.22
CA GLU A 150 -9.33 -1.43 22.05
C GLU A 150 -9.64 -2.88 21.70
N GLN A 151 -10.61 -3.56 22.30
CA GLN A 151 -10.87 -4.97 21.93
C GLN A 151 -11.46 -5.10 20.52
N SER A 152 -12.39 -4.22 20.11
CA SER A 152 -12.95 -4.25 18.76
C SER A 152 -11.95 -3.76 17.71
N ALA A 153 -11.15 -2.74 18.05
CA ALA A 153 -10.07 -2.25 17.23
C ALA A 153 -8.98 -3.32 17.13
N HIS A 154 -8.36 -3.81 18.21
CA HIS A 154 -7.37 -4.89 18.16
C HIS A 154 -7.87 -6.14 17.44
N GLN A 155 -9.13 -6.56 17.61
CA GLN A 155 -9.68 -7.71 16.87
C GLN A 155 -9.84 -7.43 15.36
N LYS A 156 -10.16 -6.18 14.95
CA LYS A 156 -10.22 -5.74 13.53
C LYS A 156 -8.85 -5.37 12.97
N LEU A 157 -7.91 -5.00 13.83
CA LEU A 157 -6.58 -4.48 13.52
C LEU A 157 -5.51 -5.58 13.59
N LYS A 158 -5.83 -6.82 14.03
CA LYS A 158 -4.86 -7.92 14.09
C LYS A 158 -4.17 -8.05 12.75
N PRO A 159 -2.86 -7.76 12.67
CA PRO A 159 -2.12 -8.02 11.47
C PRO A 159 -2.23 -9.50 11.13
N GLY A 160 -2.29 -9.84 9.83
CA GLY A 160 -2.13 -11.23 9.43
C GLY A 160 -0.76 -11.76 9.86
N THR A 161 -0.43 -12.98 9.45
CA THR A 161 0.96 -13.42 9.60
C THR A 161 1.87 -12.62 8.65
N PRO A 162 3.18 -12.51 8.93
CA PRO A 162 4.12 -11.86 8.02
C PRO A 162 4.00 -12.35 6.56
N GLU A 163 3.77 -13.65 6.37
CA GLU A 163 3.60 -14.26 5.06
C GLU A 163 2.34 -13.76 4.33
N THR A 164 1.23 -13.62 5.06
CA THR A 164 0.00 -13.09 4.47
C THR A 164 0.12 -11.62 4.11
N GLU A 165 0.80 -10.82 4.92
CA GLU A 165 1.01 -9.39 4.64
C GLU A 165 1.94 -9.20 3.45
N LEU A 166 2.99 -10.02 3.37
CA LEU A 166 3.87 -10.05 2.22
C LEU A 166 3.08 -10.37 0.94
N SER A 167 2.20 -11.37 0.98
CA SER A 167 1.31 -11.70 -0.14
C SER A 167 0.42 -10.52 -0.58
N PHE A 168 -0.14 -9.77 0.37
CA PHE A 168 -0.92 -8.55 0.07
C PHE A 168 -0.06 -7.46 -0.56
N LEU A 169 1.14 -7.20 -0.03
CA LEU A 169 2.10 -6.24 -0.61
C LEU A 169 2.46 -6.60 -2.05
N HIS A 170 2.76 -7.88 -2.31
CA HIS A 170 3.02 -8.37 -3.67
C HIS A 170 1.81 -8.21 -4.59
N SER A 171 0.61 -8.48 -4.08
CA SER A 171 -0.63 -8.33 -4.85
C SER A 171 -0.85 -6.87 -5.27
N HIS A 172 -0.60 -5.91 -4.39
CA HIS A 172 -0.70 -4.48 -4.72
C HIS A 172 0.41 -4.00 -5.66
N LEU A 173 1.63 -4.49 -5.50
CA LEU A 173 2.72 -4.19 -6.43
C LEU A 173 2.39 -4.71 -7.84
N SER A 174 1.87 -5.93 -7.92
CA SER A 174 1.40 -6.54 -9.16
C SER A 174 0.24 -5.74 -9.78
N ALA A 175 -0.73 -5.31 -8.97
CA ALA A 175 -1.83 -4.46 -9.42
C ALA A 175 -1.32 -3.12 -10.00
N ALA A 176 -0.37 -2.46 -9.33
CA ALA A 176 0.23 -1.22 -9.82
C ALA A 176 0.93 -1.43 -11.17
N ALA A 177 1.76 -2.47 -11.29
CA ALA A 177 2.43 -2.80 -12.55
C ALA A 177 1.43 -3.12 -13.68
N ARG A 178 0.39 -3.90 -13.38
CA ARG A 178 -0.65 -4.28 -14.33
C ARG A 178 -1.49 -3.10 -14.81
N LEU A 179 -1.78 -2.14 -13.94
CA LEU A 179 -2.66 -1.00 -14.24
C LEU A 179 -1.92 0.20 -14.81
N PHE A 180 -0.59 0.25 -14.69
CA PHE A 180 0.20 1.34 -15.23
C PHE A 180 -0.03 1.59 -16.73
N PRO A 181 -0.05 0.57 -17.62
CA PRO A 181 -0.41 0.78 -19.03
C PRO A 181 -1.80 1.41 -19.20
N SER A 182 -2.79 0.98 -18.41
CA SER A 182 -4.13 1.56 -18.46
C SER A 182 -4.15 3.04 -18.06
N VAL A 183 -3.31 3.45 -17.10
CA VAL A 183 -3.16 4.86 -16.73
C VAL A 183 -2.56 5.66 -17.88
N VAL A 184 -1.56 5.11 -18.57
CA VAL A 184 -0.96 5.74 -19.75
C VAL A 184 -2.00 5.90 -20.87
N GLU A 185 -2.73 4.84 -21.21
CA GLU A 185 -3.80 4.88 -22.22
C GLU A 185 -4.88 5.91 -21.88
N LEU A 186 -5.25 6.05 -20.60
CA LEU A 186 -6.19 7.07 -20.14
C LEU A 186 -5.67 8.49 -20.41
N CYS A 187 -4.38 8.74 -20.17
CA CYS A 187 -3.74 10.02 -20.44
C CYS A 187 -3.61 10.31 -21.95
N GLU A 188 -3.24 9.31 -22.74
CA GLU A 188 -3.15 9.42 -24.20
C GLU A 188 -4.50 9.71 -24.82
N HIS A 189 -5.56 9.03 -24.35
CA HIS A 189 -6.93 9.32 -24.75
C HIS A 189 -7.29 10.78 -24.48
N CYS A 190 -6.98 11.30 -23.28
CA CYS A 190 -7.23 12.70 -22.93
C CYS A 190 -6.52 13.67 -23.90
N ALA A 191 -5.25 13.41 -24.18
CA ALA A 191 -4.46 14.23 -25.11
C ALA A 191 -5.05 14.19 -26.53
N ALA A 192 -5.42 13.02 -27.03
CA ALA A 192 -5.99 12.84 -28.36
C ALA A 192 -7.36 13.52 -28.51
N SER A 193 -8.24 13.38 -27.52
CA SER A 193 -9.56 14.02 -27.54
C SER A 193 -9.45 15.55 -27.56
N ARG A 194 -8.51 16.14 -26.81
CA ARG A 194 -8.27 17.60 -26.84
C ARG A 194 -7.90 18.09 -28.23
N ILE A 195 -7.03 17.37 -28.95
CA ILE A 195 -6.64 17.74 -30.31
C ILE A 195 -7.86 17.78 -31.25
N LYS A 196 -8.81 16.85 -31.08
CA LYS A 196 -10.05 16.83 -31.87
C LYS A 196 -10.95 18.03 -31.56
N THR A 197 -11.02 18.48 -30.31
CA THR A 197 -11.86 19.63 -29.90
C THR A 197 -11.35 20.97 -30.42
N TYR A 198 -10.04 21.14 -30.60
CA TYR A 198 -9.43 22.38 -31.10
C TYR A 198 -9.33 22.48 -32.64
N ARG A 199 -9.68 21.41 -33.36
CA ARG A 199 -9.68 21.36 -34.84
C ARG A 199 -11.08 21.40 -35.46
N GLY A 200 -12.12 21.57 -34.63
CA GLY A 200 -13.51 21.75 -35.05
C GLY A 200 -13.87 23.23 -35.14
#